data_AF-R6HC45-F1
#
_entry.id   AF-R6HC45-F1
#
_cell.length_a   1.000
_cell.length_b   1.000
_cell.length_c   1.000
_cell.angle_alpha   90.00
_cell.angle_beta   90.00
_cell.angle_gamma   90.00
#
_symmetry.space_group_name_H-M   'P 1'
#
loop_
_entity.id
_entity.type
_entity.pdbx_description
1 polymer ?
#
loop_
_entity_poly.entity_id
_entity_poly.type
_entity_poly.pdbx_seq_one_letter_code
_entity_poly.pdbx_strand_id
1 'polypeptide(L)'
;MKNLEPVSDGAETGNAVGLFDGWSGAALACHELAACFVEQSAEWNRLANVCLEHELSGLDVKPDGSLSVDYSGIDFGYLSEGIAGIGVSLALCNADGYANELKAISSSLKEYVALNGGLFHGLLGKAAALLCIDGEENADVISAMVRNVIGEFCFREQSQDFEGPIWALGNGGSCLSVDYSTGSAGLIGFLLSSVEHPFGWFPVSLH
;
A
#
# COMPACT_ATOMS: atom_id res chain seq x y z
N MET A 1 25.06 -12.56 8.97
CA MET A 1 23.93 -11.74 9.45
C MET A 1 24.47 -10.35 9.68
N LYS A 2 24.07 -9.36 8.87
CA LYS A 2 24.32 -7.96 9.22
C LYS A 2 23.32 -7.64 10.33
N ASN A 3 23.80 -7.33 11.53
CA ASN A 3 22.97 -6.66 12.53
C ASN A 3 22.72 -5.25 11.99
N LEU A 4 21.56 -5.04 11.38
CA LEU A 4 21.05 -3.70 11.13
C LEU A 4 20.31 -3.30 12.40
N GLU A 5 20.90 -2.40 13.18
CA GLU A 5 20.14 -1.71 14.22
C GLU A 5 18.93 -1.02 13.56
N PRO A 6 17.75 -1.03 14.19
CA PRO A 6 16.60 -0.30 13.67
C PRO A 6 16.97 1.17 13.50
N VAL A 7 16.79 1.71 12.30
CA VAL A 7 17.10 3.11 11.96
C VAL A 7 15.98 4.05 12.46
N SER A 8 14.79 3.50 12.77
CA SER A 8 13.65 4.22 13.32
C SER A 8 12.96 3.41 14.42
N ASP A 9 13.18 3.79 15.68
CA ASP A 9 12.54 3.16 16.86
C ASP A 9 11.00 3.26 16.89
N GLY A 10 10.40 4.04 15.97
CA GLY A 10 8.96 4.25 15.86
C GLY A 10 8.24 3.47 14.76
N ALA A 11 8.96 2.83 13.83
CA ALA A 11 8.38 2.05 12.73
C ALA A 11 8.15 0.58 13.16
N GLU A 12 7.10 -0.11 12.70
CA GLU A 12 6.87 -1.52 13.06
C GLU A 12 8.00 -2.44 12.58
N THR A 13 8.58 -2.14 11.43
CA THR A 13 9.77 -2.79 10.86
C THR A 13 11.07 -2.28 11.48
N GLY A 14 11.04 -1.31 12.40
CA GLY A 14 12.25 -0.66 12.91
C GLY A 14 13.09 0.06 11.83
N ASN A 15 12.58 0.16 10.59
CA ASN A 15 13.25 0.76 9.47
C ASN A 15 12.26 1.66 8.74
N ALA A 16 12.69 2.87 8.36
CA ALA A 16 11.83 3.83 7.68
C ALA A 16 11.65 3.43 6.20
N VAL A 17 10.76 2.47 5.92
CA VAL A 17 10.48 1.97 4.56
C VAL A 17 8.97 1.87 4.31
N GLY A 18 8.53 2.31 3.14
CA GLY A 18 7.12 2.28 2.74
C GLY A 18 6.43 3.64 2.87
N LEU A 19 5.11 3.63 2.80
CA LEU A 19 4.31 4.83 2.56
C LEU A 19 4.21 5.76 3.77
N PHE A 20 3.99 5.23 4.98
CA PHE A 20 3.72 6.08 6.14
C PHE A 20 4.97 6.43 6.94
N ASP A 21 5.95 5.51 6.98
CA ASP A 21 7.17 5.69 7.78
C ASP A 21 8.45 5.84 6.95
N GLY A 22 8.37 5.72 5.61
CA GLY A 22 9.53 5.73 4.70
C GLY A 22 9.60 6.90 3.73
N TRP A 23 10.58 6.85 2.83
CA TRP A 23 10.81 7.91 1.84
C TRP A 23 9.75 7.94 0.75
N SER A 24 8.97 6.87 0.61
CA SER A 24 7.82 6.82 -0.30
C SER A 24 6.78 7.89 0.05
N GLY A 25 6.45 8.06 1.34
CA GLY A 25 5.57 9.13 1.80
C GLY A 25 6.14 10.52 1.58
N ALA A 26 7.44 10.69 1.82
CA ALA A 26 8.14 11.95 1.53
C ALA A 26 8.13 12.29 0.03
N ALA A 27 8.26 11.28 -0.84
CA ALA A 27 8.18 11.45 -2.29
C ALA A 27 6.79 11.95 -2.71
N LEU A 28 5.72 11.34 -2.20
CA LEU A 28 4.35 11.79 -2.46
C LEU A 28 4.13 13.22 -1.97
N ALA A 29 4.59 13.54 -0.76
CA ALA A 29 4.48 14.91 -0.24
C ALA A 29 5.21 15.92 -1.15
N CYS A 30 6.41 15.59 -1.64
CA CYS A 30 7.12 16.43 -2.60
C CYS A 30 6.37 16.55 -3.93
N HIS A 31 5.78 15.46 -4.43
CA HIS A 31 4.98 15.48 -5.65
C HIS A 31 3.76 16.41 -5.52
N GLU A 32 3.03 16.34 -4.41
CA GLU A 32 1.91 17.25 -4.13
C GLU A 32 2.35 18.72 -3.99
N LEU A 33 3.48 18.96 -3.32
CA LEU A 33 4.06 20.31 -3.23
C LEU A 33 4.44 20.87 -4.61
N ALA A 34 4.85 20.02 -5.54
CA ALA A 34 5.16 20.44 -6.91
C ALA A 34 3.90 20.97 -7.65
N ALA A 35 2.72 20.45 -7.33
CA ALA A 35 1.44 20.94 -7.86
C ALA A 35 1.00 22.25 -7.20
N CYS A 36 1.23 22.41 -5.89
CA CYS A 36 0.90 23.64 -5.16
C CYS A 36 1.84 24.81 -5.48
N PHE A 37 3.13 24.54 -5.66
CA PHE A 37 4.19 25.55 -5.85
C PHE A 37 4.77 25.48 -7.25
N VAL A 38 3.97 25.85 -8.25
CA VAL A 38 4.29 25.70 -9.69
C VAL A 38 5.64 26.29 -10.09
N GLU A 39 6.02 27.44 -9.53
CA GLU A 39 7.33 28.09 -9.81
C GLU A 39 8.54 27.26 -9.33
N GLN A 40 8.33 26.38 -8.36
CA GLN A 40 9.34 25.48 -7.76
C GLN A 40 9.08 24.02 -8.12
N SER A 41 8.13 23.74 -9.02
CA SER A 41 7.68 22.39 -9.35
C SER A 41 8.83 21.47 -9.77
N ALA A 42 9.80 22.00 -10.53
CA ALA A 42 10.97 21.22 -10.95
C ALA A 42 11.87 20.79 -9.77
N GLU A 43 12.00 21.63 -8.74
CA GLU A 43 12.78 21.30 -7.54
C GLU A 43 12.07 20.26 -6.69
N TRP A 44 10.77 20.42 -6.48
CA TRP A 44 9.95 19.48 -5.73
C TRP A 44 9.88 18.09 -6.42
N ASN A 45 9.70 18.05 -7.74
CA ASN A 45 9.76 16.81 -8.50
C ASN A 45 11.15 16.14 -8.44
N ARG A 46 12.23 16.94 -8.44
CA ARG A 46 13.58 16.40 -8.24
C ARG A 46 13.73 15.77 -6.86
N LEU A 47 13.22 16.41 -5.80
CA LEU A 47 13.24 15.87 -4.44
C LEU A 47 12.40 14.60 -4.32
N ALA A 48 11.23 14.54 -4.96
CA ALA A 48 10.41 13.34 -5.02
C ALA A 48 11.21 12.16 -5.62
N ASN A 49 11.88 12.37 -6.76
CA ASN A 49 12.71 11.33 -7.38
C ASN A 49 13.88 10.90 -6.50
N VAL A 50 14.55 11.82 -5.80
CA VAL A 50 15.62 11.46 -4.85
C VAL A 50 15.10 10.55 -3.73
N CYS A 51 13.89 10.81 -3.24
CA CYS A 51 13.27 9.97 -2.21
C CYS A 51 12.94 8.56 -2.76
N LEU A 52 12.39 8.48 -3.98
CA LEU A 52 12.06 7.20 -4.64
C LEU A 52 13.33 6.38 -4.95
N GLU A 53 14.38 7.02 -5.46
CA GLU A 53 15.67 6.37 -5.73
C GLU A 53 16.30 5.83 -4.44
N HIS A 54 16.20 6.57 -3.34
CA HIS A 54 16.65 6.10 -2.03
C HIS A 54 15.91 4.83 -1.62
N GLU A 55 14.57 4.83 -1.75
CA GLU A 55 13.75 3.69 -1.38
C GLU A 55 14.05 2.45 -2.24
N LEU A 56 14.13 2.63 -3.56
CA LEU A 56 14.47 1.58 -4.51
C LEU A 56 15.85 0.96 -4.24
N SER A 57 16.82 1.77 -3.79
CA SER A 57 18.17 1.29 -3.46
C SER A 57 18.21 0.33 -2.26
N GLY A 58 17.17 0.36 -1.42
CA GLY A 58 16.99 -0.52 -0.27
C GLY A 58 16.25 -1.82 -0.59
N LEU A 59 15.81 -2.03 -1.83
CA LEU A 59 15.06 -3.22 -2.21
C LEU A 59 15.96 -4.40 -2.55
N ASP A 60 15.50 -5.58 -2.15
CA ASP A 60 16.10 -6.84 -2.57
C ASP A 60 15.47 -7.34 -3.87
N VAL A 61 16.33 -7.81 -4.77
CA VAL A 61 15.92 -8.47 -6.02
C VAL A 61 15.90 -9.98 -5.78
N LYS A 62 14.73 -10.59 -5.89
CA LYS A 62 14.57 -12.04 -5.76
C LYS A 62 15.03 -12.78 -7.03
N PRO A 63 15.30 -14.10 -6.96
CA PRO A 63 15.76 -14.87 -8.11
C PRO A 63 14.83 -14.87 -9.33
N ASP A 64 13.53 -14.65 -9.11
CA ASP A 64 12.52 -14.54 -10.16
C ASP A 64 12.39 -13.11 -10.74
N GLY A 65 13.22 -12.17 -10.26
CA GLY A 65 13.21 -10.77 -10.66
C GLY A 65 12.18 -9.91 -9.94
N SER A 66 11.40 -10.46 -9.01
CA SER A 66 10.49 -9.71 -8.16
C SER A 66 11.26 -8.87 -7.14
N LEU A 67 10.66 -7.76 -6.70
CA LEU A 67 11.25 -6.84 -5.72
C LEU A 67 10.60 -7.00 -4.35
N SER A 68 11.40 -6.99 -3.30
CA SER A 68 10.93 -7.16 -1.92
C SER A 68 11.59 -6.19 -0.97
N VAL A 69 10.86 -5.78 0.05
CA VAL A 69 11.46 -5.20 1.26
C VAL A 69 11.76 -6.37 2.20
N ASP A 70 13.03 -6.77 2.30
CA ASP A 70 13.45 -7.79 3.30
C ASP A 70 13.77 -7.09 4.62
N TYR A 71 13.03 -7.44 5.66
CA TYR A 71 13.39 -7.11 7.02
C TYR A 71 13.57 -8.37 7.86
N SER A 72 14.82 -8.63 8.26
CA SER A 72 15.20 -9.76 9.11
C SER A 72 14.79 -11.14 8.53
N GLY A 73 14.77 -11.28 7.21
CA GLY A 73 14.40 -12.50 6.50
C GLY A 73 12.90 -12.63 6.23
N ILE A 74 12.13 -11.55 6.39
CA ILE A 74 10.68 -11.49 6.13
C ILE A 74 10.43 -10.46 5.03
N ASP A 75 9.70 -10.87 4.00
CA ASP A 75 9.29 -9.98 2.92
C ASP A 75 8.06 -9.17 3.36
N PHE A 76 8.24 -7.86 3.52
CA PHE A 76 7.19 -6.93 3.91
C PHE A 76 6.40 -6.45 2.69
N GLY A 77 5.18 -6.95 2.56
CA GLY A 77 4.29 -6.73 1.42
C GLY A 77 3.20 -5.68 1.63
N TYR A 78 3.26 -4.84 2.66
CA TYR A 78 2.15 -3.99 3.09
C TYR A 78 2.25 -2.56 2.56
N LEU A 79 1.11 -1.86 2.64
CA LEU A 79 1.00 -0.48 2.18
C LEU A 79 1.71 0.48 3.12
N SER A 80 1.50 0.33 4.43
CA SER A 80 2.12 1.19 5.44
C SER A 80 3.64 1.08 5.40
N GLU A 81 4.10 -0.16 5.53
CA GLU A 81 5.51 -0.51 5.60
C GLU A 81 5.75 -1.69 4.67
N GLY A 82 6.39 -1.42 3.53
CA GLY A 82 6.69 -2.47 2.55
C GLY A 82 6.45 -2.07 1.10
N ILE A 83 6.56 -3.09 0.25
CA ILE A 83 6.66 -2.91 -1.20
C ILE A 83 5.39 -2.33 -1.85
N ALA A 84 4.21 -2.50 -1.24
CA ALA A 84 2.97 -1.92 -1.75
C ALA A 84 2.98 -0.39 -1.66
N GLY A 85 3.45 0.18 -0.55
CA GLY A 85 3.57 1.63 -0.38
C GLY A 85 4.53 2.28 -1.38
N ILE A 86 5.64 1.58 -1.64
CA ILE A 86 6.64 1.97 -2.64
C ILE A 86 6.01 1.95 -4.04
N GLY A 87 5.31 0.86 -4.39
CA GLY A 87 4.63 0.73 -5.68
C GLY A 87 3.61 1.84 -5.94
N VAL A 88 2.79 2.19 -4.95
CA VAL A 88 1.84 3.32 -5.03
C VAL A 88 2.57 4.63 -5.29
N SER A 89 3.68 4.87 -4.60
CA SER A 89 4.43 6.12 -4.71
C SER A 89 5.11 6.28 -6.06
N LEU A 90 5.68 5.20 -6.59
CA LEU A 90 6.24 5.18 -7.95
C LEU A 90 5.15 5.43 -9.01
N ALA A 91 3.99 4.76 -8.88
CA ALA A 91 2.88 4.91 -9.81
C ALA A 91 2.33 6.34 -9.83
N LEU A 92 2.24 6.99 -8.67
CA LEU A 92 1.77 8.37 -8.56
C LEU A 92 2.79 9.40 -9.05
N CYS A 93 4.05 9.29 -8.61
CA CYS A 93 5.03 10.31 -8.91
C CYS A 93 5.55 10.26 -10.35
N ASN A 94 5.78 9.06 -10.91
CA ASN A 94 6.43 8.89 -12.21
C ASN A 94 6.28 7.46 -12.77
N ALA A 95 5.05 7.03 -13.09
CA ALA A 95 4.78 5.68 -13.57
C ALA A 95 5.64 5.27 -14.79
N ASP A 96 5.73 6.14 -15.80
CA ASP A 96 6.48 5.86 -17.02
C ASP A 96 7.98 5.70 -16.77
N GLY A 97 8.55 6.49 -15.84
CA GLY A 97 9.96 6.43 -15.49
C GLY A 97 10.37 5.16 -14.73
N TYR A 98 9.40 4.46 -14.12
CA TYR A 98 9.62 3.31 -13.26
C TYR A 98 8.84 2.06 -13.71
N ALA A 99 8.50 1.95 -15.00
CA ALA A 99 7.66 0.87 -15.52
C ALA A 99 8.22 -0.54 -15.24
N ASN A 100 9.54 -0.71 -15.24
CA ASN A 100 10.15 -2.02 -14.96
C ASN A 100 10.04 -2.40 -13.49
N GLU A 101 10.31 -1.44 -12.60
CA GLU A 101 10.21 -1.55 -11.15
C GLU A 101 8.76 -1.84 -10.75
N LEU A 102 7.81 -1.11 -11.33
CA LEU A 102 6.37 -1.31 -11.11
C LEU A 102 5.91 -2.71 -11.52
N LYS A 103 6.42 -3.24 -12.63
CA LYS A 103 6.14 -4.63 -13.06
C LYS A 103 6.71 -5.66 -12.08
N ALA A 104 7.92 -5.44 -11.59
CA ALA A 104 8.57 -6.32 -10.62
C ALA A 104 7.84 -6.28 -9.26
N ILE A 105 7.43 -5.09 -8.80
CA ILE A 105 6.63 -4.90 -7.59
C ILE A 105 5.25 -5.55 -7.71
N SER A 106 4.55 -5.32 -8.83
CA SER A 106 3.24 -5.94 -9.08
C SER A 106 3.31 -7.46 -8.97
N SER A 107 4.39 -8.07 -9.48
CA SER A 107 4.61 -9.52 -9.38
C SER A 107 4.72 -9.99 -7.92
N SER A 108 5.44 -9.26 -7.06
CA SER A 108 5.56 -9.56 -5.62
C SER A 108 4.22 -9.43 -4.88
N LEU A 109 3.37 -8.49 -5.28
CA LEU A 109 2.11 -8.21 -4.61
C LEU A 109 1.02 -9.24 -4.90
N LYS A 110 1.15 -10.04 -5.96
CA LYS A 110 0.15 -11.06 -6.35
C LYS A 110 0.03 -12.22 -5.35
N GLU A 111 0.89 -12.30 -4.34
CA GLU A 111 0.76 -13.29 -3.28
C GLU A 111 -0.42 -12.96 -2.33
N TYR A 112 -1.36 -13.90 -2.26
CA TYR A 112 -2.63 -13.80 -1.50
C TYR A 112 -2.51 -14.09 0.00
N VAL A 113 -1.32 -14.40 0.50
CA VAL A 113 -1.14 -14.71 1.92
C VAL A 113 -0.99 -13.39 2.69
N ALA A 114 -1.90 -13.15 3.63
CA ALA A 114 -1.74 -12.12 4.65
C ALA A 114 -2.48 -12.51 5.93
N LEU A 115 -2.00 -11.97 7.05
CA LEU A 115 -2.62 -12.16 8.36
C LEU A 115 -3.78 -11.19 8.63
N ASN A 116 -3.94 -10.16 7.80
CA ASN A 116 -4.93 -9.10 7.96
C ASN A 116 -5.66 -8.79 6.64
N GLY A 117 -6.92 -8.38 6.75
CA GLY A 117 -7.72 -7.91 5.62
C GLY A 117 -7.69 -6.38 5.38
N GLY A 118 -7.15 -5.60 6.33
CA GLY A 118 -7.19 -4.14 6.30
C GLY A 118 -6.35 -3.48 5.21
N LEU A 119 -6.46 -2.16 5.11
CA LEU A 119 -5.82 -1.33 4.08
C LEU A 119 -4.34 -1.10 4.34
N PHE A 120 -3.92 -0.84 5.59
CA PHE A 120 -2.53 -0.42 5.85
C PHE A 120 -1.57 -1.62 5.95
N HIS A 121 -1.97 -2.66 6.70
CA HIS A 121 -1.15 -3.85 6.98
C HIS A 121 -1.81 -5.15 6.52
N GLY A 122 -2.60 -5.13 5.44
CA GLY A 122 -3.38 -6.28 4.98
C GLY A 122 -3.57 -6.40 3.47
N LEU A 123 -4.39 -7.40 3.07
CA LEU A 123 -4.67 -7.72 1.67
C LEU A 123 -5.24 -6.55 0.88
N LEU A 124 -6.07 -5.73 1.52
CA LEU A 124 -6.69 -4.61 0.84
C LEU A 124 -5.65 -3.55 0.44
N GLY A 125 -4.58 -3.38 1.22
CA GLY A 125 -3.44 -2.52 0.85
C GLY A 125 -2.69 -3.01 -0.38
N LYS A 126 -2.51 -4.33 -0.50
CA LYS A 126 -1.92 -4.94 -1.71
C LYS A 126 -2.83 -4.74 -2.93
N ALA A 127 -4.14 -4.94 -2.75
CA ALA A 127 -5.12 -4.72 -3.81
C ALA A 127 -5.17 -3.25 -4.25
N ALA A 128 -5.11 -2.32 -3.31
CA ALA A 128 -5.01 -0.88 -3.55
C ALA A 128 -3.74 -0.53 -4.35
N ALA A 129 -2.59 -1.07 -3.97
CA ALA A 129 -1.35 -0.88 -4.72
C ALA A 129 -1.44 -1.45 -6.15
N LEU A 130 -1.95 -2.66 -6.33
CA LEU A 130 -2.14 -3.25 -7.65
C LEU A 130 -3.09 -2.43 -8.53
N LEU A 131 -4.16 -1.88 -7.95
CA LEU A 131 -5.10 -1.00 -8.64
C LEU A 131 -4.41 0.28 -9.16
N CYS A 132 -3.50 0.85 -8.36
CA CYS A 132 -2.71 2.02 -8.71
C CYS A 132 -1.66 1.76 -9.80
N ILE A 133 -1.04 0.58 -9.79
CA ILE A 133 0.05 0.23 -10.72
C ILE A 133 -0.49 -0.11 -12.10
N ASP A 134 -1.44 -1.05 -12.18
CA ASP A 134 -2.15 -1.43 -13.41
C ASP A 134 -3.43 -2.19 -13.03
N GLY A 135 -4.51 -1.46 -12.81
CA GLY A 135 -5.78 -2.04 -12.36
C GLY A 135 -6.39 -3.02 -13.36
N GLU A 136 -6.17 -2.84 -14.66
CA GLU A 136 -6.72 -3.71 -15.70
C GLU A 136 -5.99 -5.05 -15.76
N GLU A 137 -4.65 -5.05 -15.79
CA GLU A 137 -3.85 -6.28 -15.80
C GLU A 137 -4.06 -7.09 -14.51
N ASN A 138 -4.30 -6.40 -13.38
CA ASN A 138 -4.39 -7.03 -12.06
C ASN A 138 -5.83 -7.29 -11.60
N ALA A 139 -6.84 -7.05 -12.43
CA ALA A 139 -8.26 -7.09 -12.05
C ALA A 139 -8.69 -8.41 -11.39
N ASP A 140 -8.28 -9.55 -11.93
CA ASP A 140 -8.63 -10.87 -11.36
C ASP A 140 -8.03 -11.08 -9.98
N VAL A 141 -6.78 -10.62 -9.78
CA VAL A 141 -6.06 -10.74 -8.51
C VAL A 141 -6.68 -9.83 -7.46
N ILE A 142 -6.91 -8.57 -7.83
CA ILE A 142 -7.61 -7.60 -7.00
C ILE A 142 -8.98 -8.15 -6.57
N SER A 143 -9.75 -8.68 -7.51
CA SER A 143 -11.07 -9.25 -7.26
C SER A 143 -11.02 -10.45 -6.30
N ALA A 144 -10.01 -11.31 -6.43
CA ALA A 144 -9.80 -12.44 -5.53
C ALA A 144 -9.39 -11.98 -4.12
N MET A 145 -8.51 -10.98 -3.99
CA MET A 145 -8.15 -10.39 -2.69
C MET A 145 -9.35 -9.78 -1.99
N VAL A 146 -10.17 -8.99 -2.70
CA VAL A 146 -11.38 -8.36 -2.16
C VAL A 146 -12.39 -9.41 -1.70
N ARG A 147 -12.62 -10.46 -2.50
CA ARG A 147 -13.50 -11.58 -2.10
C ARG A 147 -13.00 -12.25 -0.82
N ASN A 148 -11.69 -12.44 -0.68
CA ASN A 148 -11.11 -13.01 0.53
C ASN A 148 -11.33 -12.08 1.74
N VAL A 149 -11.07 -10.78 1.61
CA VAL A 149 -11.33 -9.79 2.67
C VAL A 149 -12.80 -9.83 3.12
N ILE A 150 -13.74 -9.87 2.18
CA ILE A 150 -15.17 -9.92 2.50
C ILE A 150 -15.56 -11.26 3.15
N GLY A 151 -15.04 -12.38 2.65
CA GLY A 151 -15.42 -13.72 3.11
C GLY A 151 -14.81 -14.11 4.45
N GLU A 152 -13.56 -13.73 4.70
CA GLU A 152 -12.75 -14.25 5.81
C GLU A 152 -12.51 -13.21 6.90
N PHE A 153 -12.56 -11.92 6.57
CA PHE A 153 -12.22 -10.85 7.52
C PHE A 153 -13.41 -9.96 7.91
N CYS A 154 -14.55 -10.05 7.21
CA CYS A 154 -15.72 -9.22 7.50
C CYS A 154 -16.83 -10.00 8.22
N PHE A 155 -17.43 -9.37 9.23
CA PHE A 155 -18.48 -9.91 10.06
C PHE A 155 -19.68 -8.98 10.03
N ARG A 156 -20.86 -9.57 9.97
CA ARG A 156 -22.12 -8.84 10.03
C ARG A 156 -23.06 -9.57 10.97
N GLU A 157 -23.69 -8.83 11.86
CA GLU A 157 -24.78 -9.37 12.66
C GLU A 157 -25.99 -9.56 11.75
N GLN A 158 -26.49 -10.79 11.67
CA GLN A 158 -27.73 -11.11 10.96
C GLN A 158 -28.77 -11.58 11.97
N SER A 159 -29.84 -10.80 12.09
CA SER A 159 -31.05 -11.23 12.82
C SER A 159 -32.28 -11.06 11.91
N GLN A 160 -33.41 -11.68 12.28
CA GLN A 160 -34.61 -11.73 11.43
C GLN A 160 -35.13 -10.36 10.98
N ASP A 161 -34.94 -9.31 11.79
CA ASP A 161 -35.48 -7.97 11.54
C ASP A 161 -34.41 -6.86 11.49
N PHE A 162 -33.12 -7.22 11.56
CA PHE A 162 -32.02 -6.25 11.57
C PHE A 162 -30.81 -6.76 10.81
N GLU A 163 -30.41 -5.99 9.80
CA GLU A 163 -29.09 -6.08 9.20
C GLU A 163 -28.15 -5.13 9.95
N GLY A 164 -27.26 -5.73 10.74
CA GLY A 164 -26.25 -4.98 11.49
C GLY A 164 -25.17 -4.37 10.60
N PRO A 165 -24.34 -3.49 11.15
CA PRO A 165 -23.20 -2.93 10.43
C PRO A 165 -22.20 -4.03 10.08
N ILE A 166 -21.34 -3.75 9.11
CA ILE A 166 -20.22 -4.62 8.74
C ILE A 166 -19.01 -4.20 9.56
N TRP A 167 -18.44 -5.13 10.31
CA TRP A 167 -17.17 -4.99 10.99
C TRP A 167 -16.09 -5.79 10.26
N ALA A 168 -14.83 -5.35 10.32
CA ALA A 168 -13.69 -6.14 9.86
C ALA A 168 -12.83 -6.58 11.05
N LEU A 169 -12.10 -7.69 10.92
CA LEU A 169 -11.04 -8.06 11.85
C LEU A 169 -9.87 -7.09 11.73
N GLY A 170 -9.72 -6.23 12.73
CA GLY A 170 -8.62 -5.29 12.86
C GLY A 170 -7.46 -5.83 13.69
N ASN A 171 -6.29 -5.18 13.59
CA ASN A 171 -5.12 -5.42 14.43
C ASN A 171 -4.75 -6.90 14.63
N GLY A 172 -4.53 -7.67 13.55
CA GLY A 172 -4.17 -9.10 13.68
C GLY A 172 -5.32 -10.00 14.11
N GLY A 173 -6.57 -9.54 14.01
CA GLY A 173 -7.75 -10.25 14.51
C GLY A 173 -7.97 -10.09 16.02
N SER A 174 -7.31 -9.14 16.67
CA SER A 174 -7.49 -8.88 18.11
C SER A 174 -8.77 -8.10 18.43
N CYS A 175 -9.36 -7.40 17.45
CA CYS A 175 -10.61 -6.67 17.63
C CYS A 175 -11.45 -6.61 16.34
N LEU A 176 -12.72 -6.26 16.50
CA LEU A 176 -13.56 -5.80 15.40
C LEU A 176 -13.35 -4.30 15.20
N SER A 177 -13.06 -3.88 13.98
CA SER A 177 -12.79 -2.49 13.61
C SER A 177 -13.69 -1.99 12.48
N VAL A 178 -13.97 -0.69 12.52
CA VAL A 178 -14.67 0.11 11.50
C VAL A 178 -13.84 1.30 11.04
N ASP A 179 -12.56 1.40 11.45
CA ASP A 179 -11.68 2.49 11.02
C ASP A 179 -11.19 2.32 9.58
N TYR A 180 -10.49 3.33 9.06
CA TYR A 180 -10.02 3.35 7.67
C TYR A 180 -8.80 2.46 7.41
N SER A 181 -7.95 2.27 8.42
CA SER A 181 -6.66 1.59 8.29
C SER A 181 -6.83 0.07 8.36
N THR A 182 -7.59 -0.40 9.35
CA THR A 182 -7.74 -1.82 9.70
C THR A 182 -9.18 -2.31 9.59
N GLY A 183 -10.15 -1.39 9.52
CA GLY A 183 -11.58 -1.68 9.59
C GLY A 183 -12.33 -1.67 8.26
N SER A 184 -13.65 -1.83 8.36
CA SER A 184 -14.55 -1.87 7.21
C SER A 184 -14.66 -0.54 6.45
N ALA A 185 -14.33 0.60 7.05
CA ALA A 185 -14.33 1.88 6.32
C ALA A 185 -13.24 1.92 5.24
N GLY A 186 -12.08 1.30 5.46
CA GLY A 186 -11.03 1.15 4.45
C GLY A 186 -11.49 0.32 3.26
N LEU A 187 -12.20 -0.79 3.53
CA LEU A 187 -12.82 -1.62 2.48
C LEU A 187 -13.79 -0.83 1.62
N ILE A 188 -14.67 -0.03 2.25
CA ILE A 188 -15.63 0.81 1.52
C ILE A 188 -14.88 1.85 0.68
N GLY A 189 -13.87 2.51 1.25
CA GLY A 189 -13.04 3.48 0.52
C GLY A 189 -12.36 2.87 -0.71
N PHE A 190 -11.77 1.69 -0.57
CA PHE A 190 -11.19 0.94 -1.68
C PHE A 190 -12.23 0.59 -2.75
N LEU A 191 -13.40 0.06 -2.35
CA LEU A 191 -14.44 -0.33 -3.30
C LEU A 191 -14.94 0.86 -4.12
N LEU A 192 -15.16 2.01 -3.50
CA LEU A 192 -15.54 3.24 -4.20
C LEU A 192 -14.44 3.67 -5.19
N SER A 193 -13.18 3.65 -4.74
CA SER A 193 -12.03 3.97 -5.57
C SER A 193 -11.89 3.06 -6.80
N SER A 194 -12.17 1.76 -6.66
CA SER A 194 -12.13 0.80 -7.77
C SER A 194 -13.14 1.08 -8.89
N VAL A 195 -14.17 1.90 -8.61
CA VAL A 195 -15.20 2.28 -9.58
C VAL A 195 -14.97 3.67 -10.15
N GLU A 196 -14.48 4.61 -9.32
CA GLU A 196 -14.38 6.02 -9.69
C GLU A 196 -12.97 6.43 -10.16
N HIS A 197 -11.96 6.21 -9.31
CA HIS A 197 -10.59 6.66 -9.55
C HIS A 197 -9.61 5.76 -8.78
N PRO A 198 -8.57 5.18 -9.42
CA PRO A 198 -7.65 4.20 -8.80
C PRO A 198 -6.97 4.65 -7.50
N PHE A 199 -6.88 5.95 -7.26
CA PHE A 199 -6.23 6.55 -6.08
C PHE A 199 -7.21 7.18 -5.08
N GLY A 200 -8.52 7.13 -5.36
CA GLY A 200 -9.55 7.75 -4.50
C GLY A 200 -9.66 7.14 -3.09
N TRP A 201 -9.02 5.99 -2.85
CA TRP A 201 -8.89 5.38 -1.53
C TRP A 201 -7.80 6.05 -0.68
N PHE A 202 -6.88 6.83 -1.24
CA PHE A 202 -5.84 7.44 -0.44
C PHE A 202 -6.39 8.72 0.23
N PRO A 203 -6.39 8.82 1.58
CA PRO A 203 -7.08 9.89 2.30
C PRO A 203 -6.35 11.25 2.23
N VAL A 204 -5.17 11.29 1.63
CA VAL A 204 -4.48 12.55 1.31
C VAL A 204 -4.94 12.96 -0.08
N SER A 205 -5.48 14.17 -0.24
CA SER A 205 -6.01 14.62 -1.53
C SER A 205 -4.90 14.67 -2.57
N LEU A 206 -4.90 13.69 -3.47
CA LEU A 206 -4.21 13.72 -4.75
C LEU A 206 -5.24 14.35 -5.70
N HIS A 207 -5.14 15.66 -5.91
CA HIS A 207 -6.18 16.46 -6.59
C HIS A 207 -6.57 15.97 -7.98
#